data_AF-A0A2M8D3G1-F1
#
_entry.id   AF-A0A2M8D3G1-F1
#
_cell.length_a   1.000
_cell.length_b   1.000
_cell.length_c   1.000
_cell.angle_alpha   90.00
_cell.angle_beta   90.00
_cell.angle_gamma   90.00
#
_symmetry.space_group_name_H-M   'P 1'
#
loop_
_entity.id
_entity.type
_entity.pdbx_description
1 polymer ?
#
loop_
_entity_poly.entity_id
_entity_poly.type
_entity_poly.pdbx_seq_one_letter_code
_entity_poly.pdbx_strand_id
1 'polypeptide(L)'
;MSNSFNGAITLDYVAEILIRSFWYSIALLILSLLIFLVAGDAAFQSHSMMFGITKHEFVLMYYYGMAFLKIIIFIFFLMPYIAIRVVLKKHRMDDLQTD
;
A
#
# COMPACT_ATOMS: atom_id res chain seq x y z
N MET A 1 -18.05 -19.88 -23.88
CA MET A 1 -16.64 -19.48 -24.10
C MET A 1 -16.41 -17.99 -23.85
N SER A 2 -16.96 -17.08 -24.67
CA SER A 2 -16.83 -15.60 -24.57
C SER A 2 -16.87 -15.01 -23.15
N ASN A 3 -17.86 -15.37 -22.34
CA ASN A 3 -18.05 -14.78 -21.01
C ASN A 3 -16.87 -15.06 -20.04
N SER A 4 -16.19 -16.21 -20.17
CA SER A 4 -15.01 -16.54 -19.38
C SER A 4 -13.82 -15.66 -19.76
N PHE A 5 -13.59 -15.51 -21.07
CA PHE A 5 -12.53 -14.68 -21.63
C PHE A 5 -12.66 -13.21 -21.21
N ASN A 6 -13.89 -12.66 -21.25
CA ASN A 6 -14.17 -11.31 -20.76
C ASN A 6 -13.93 -11.16 -19.24
N GLY A 7 -14.23 -12.20 -18.46
CA GLY A 7 -13.90 -12.27 -17.03
C GLY A 7 -12.39 -12.25 -16.76
N ALA A 8 -11.61 -13.04 -17.49
CA ALA A 8 -10.16 -13.06 -17.38
C ALA A 8 -9.52 -11.69 -17.72
N ILE A 9 -9.93 -11.07 -18.83
CA ILE A 9 -9.43 -9.75 -19.25
C ILE A 9 -9.77 -8.66 -18.21
N THR A 10 -10.99 -8.66 -17.66
CA THR A 10 -11.37 -7.68 -16.63
C THR A 10 -10.61 -7.89 -15.31
N LEU A 11 -10.31 -9.14 -14.93
CA LEU A 11 -9.44 -9.45 -13.79
C LEU A 11 -8.00 -8.97 -14.01
N ASP A 12 -7.44 -9.15 -15.21
CA ASP A 12 -6.08 -8.67 -15.54
C ASP A 12 -6.00 -7.12 -15.48
N TYR A 13 -6.97 -6.40 -16.03
CA TYR A 13 -7.04 -4.94 -15.89
C TYR A 13 -7.11 -4.48 -14.43
N VAL A 14 -7.91 -5.14 -13.59
CA VAL A 14 -7.98 -4.81 -12.15
C VAL A 14 -6.66 -5.10 -11.45
N ALA A 15 -5.99 -6.22 -11.77
CA ALA A 15 -4.66 -6.52 -11.23
C ALA A 15 -3.61 -5.47 -11.63
N GLU A 16 -3.69 -4.92 -12.85
CA GLU A 16 -2.79 -3.85 -13.31
C GLU A 16 -3.06 -2.51 -12.61
N ILE A 17 -4.34 -2.16 -12.39
CA ILE A 17 -4.74 -0.98 -11.62
C ILE A 17 -4.23 -1.10 -10.17
N LEU A 18 -4.32 -2.29 -9.57
CA LEU A 18 -3.83 -2.56 -8.21
C LEU A 18 -2.31 -2.36 -8.09
N ILE A 19 -1.50 -2.87 -9.01
CA ILE A 19 -0.03 -2.70 -8.92
C ILE A 19 0.40 -1.23 -9.18
N ARG A 20 -0.31 -0.51 -10.06
CA ARG A 20 -0.11 0.94 -10.25
C ARG A 20 -0.45 1.72 -8.96
N SER A 21 -1.54 1.36 -8.28
CA SER A 21 -1.97 2.02 -7.03
C SER A 21 -1.12 1.64 -5.80
N PHE A 22 -0.54 0.42 -5.79
CA PHE A 22 0.52 0.04 -4.86
C PHE A 22 1.77 0.93 -5.01
N TRP A 23 2.12 1.35 -6.23
CA TRP A 23 3.21 2.29 -6.46
C TRP A 23 2.92 3.70 -5.90
N TYR A 24 1.69 4.21 -6.08
CA TYR A 24 1.23 5.43 -5.42
C TYR A 24 1.31 5.31 -3.89
N SER A 25 0.98 4.14 -3.35
CA SER A 25 1.05 3.86 -1.91
C SER A 25 2.49 3.85 -1.39
N ILE A 26 3.44 3.28 -2.13
CA ILE A 26 4.88 3.40 -1.84
C ILE A 26 5.33 4.87 -1.89
N ALA A 27 4.88 5.65 -2.89
CA ALA A 27 5.20 7.07 -2.98
C ALA A 27 4.67 7.87 -1.77
N LEU A 28 3.47 7.55 -1.28
CA LEU A 28 2.88 8.15 -0.07
C LEU A 28 3.68 7.76 1.20
N LEU A 29 4.20 6.53 1.26
CA LEU A 29 5.07 6.03 2.33
C LEU A 29 6.45 6.73 2.33
N ILE A 30 7.02 6.99 1.16
CA ILE A 30 8.25 7.79 0.98
C ILE A 30 8.00 9.27 1.31
N LEU A 31 6.85 9.83 0.89
CA LEU A 31 6.44 11.19 1.23
C LEU A 31 6.27 11.37 2.74
N SER A 32 5.69 10.38 3.43
CA SER A 32 5.67 10.33 4.90
C SER A 32 7.10 10.35 5.48
N LEU A 33 8.02 9.54 4.97
CA LEU A 33 9.41 9.53 5.45
C LEU A 33 10.14 10.87 5.20
N LEU A 34 9.86 11.56 4.09
CA LEU A 34 10.35 12.92 3.83
C LEU A 34 9.74 13.96 4.79
N ILE A 35 8.43 13.89 5.04
CA ILE A 35 7.75 14.73 6.03
C ILE A 35 8.33 14.48 7.43
N PHE A 36 8.65 13.25 7.79
CA PHE A 36 9.31 12.94 9.06
C PHE A 36 10.70 13.58 9.19
N LEU A 37 11.53 13.54 8.13
CA LEU A 37 12.83 14.21 8.12
C LEU A 37 12.69 15.74 8.28
N VAL A 38 11.83 16.37 7.48
CA VAL A 38 11.65 17.83 7.48
C VAL A 38 10.97 18.33 8.76
N ALA A 39 9.91 17.68 9.21
CA ALA A 39 9.23 18.01 10.46
C ALA A 39 10.10 17.65 11.69
N GLY A 40 10.97 16.64 11.56
CA GLY A 40 11.93 16.25 12.58
C GLY A 40 12.81 17.41 13.01
N ASP A 41 13.36 18.17 12.06
CA ASP A 41 14.15 19.37 12.38
C ASP A 41 13.28 20.61 12.68
N ALA A 42 12.24 20.86 11.88
CA ALA A 42 11.39 22.04 12.04
C ALA A 42 10.64 22.07 13.39
N ALA A 43 10.05 20.95 13.81
CA ALA A 43 9.38 20.85 15.11
C ALA A 43 10.37 20.87 16.29
N PHE A 44 11.57 20.29 16.12
CA PHE A 44 12.64 20.39 17.13
C PHE A 44 12.97 21.85 17.49
N GLN A 45 13.04 22.71 16.47
CA GLN A 45 13.44 24.11 16.63
C GLN A 45 12.28 24.98 17.12
N SER A 46 11.06 24.79 16.58
CA SER A 46 9.89 25.59 16.95
C SER A 46 9.24 25.19 18.28
N HIS A 47 9.21 23.90 18.63
CA HIS A 47 8.38 23.40 19.73
C HIS A 47 9.10 23.36 21.09
N SER A 48 10.44 23.29 21.07
CA SER A 48 11.31 23.39 22.25
C SER A 48 11.06 24.68 23.06
N MET A 49 10.63 25.75 22.39
CA MET A 49 10.48 27.08 22.98
C MET A 49 9.07 27.36 23.56
N MET A 50 8.09 26.47 23.37
CA MET A 50 6.67 26.80 23.62
C MET A 50 5.90 25.81 24.51
N PHE A 51 6.11 24.50 24.40
CA PHE A 51 5.23 23.51 25.07
C PHE A 51 5.91 22.37 25.83
N GLY A 52 7.23 22.22 25.75
CA GLY A 52 7.97 21.22 26.55
C GLY A 52 7.62 19.75 26.25
N ILE A 53 6.82 19.47 25.21
CA ILE A 53 6.47 18.10 24.80
C ILE A 53 7.73 17.37 24.38
N THR A 54 8.04 16.28 25.08
CA THR A 54 9.21 15.45 24.84
C THR A 54 9.22 14.95 23.40
N LYS A 55 10.36 15.11 22.69
CA LYS A 55 10.59 14.59 21.34
C LYS A 55 10.13 13.13 21.15
N HIS A 56 10.20 12.32 22.22
CA HIS A 56 9.75 10.94 22.26
C HIS A 56 8.27 10.77 21.87
N GLU A 57 7.34 11.54 22.45
CA GLU A 57 5.89 11.44 22.17
C GLU A 57 5.57 11.72 20.70
N PHE A 58 6.16 12.77 20.14
CA PHE A 58 5.95 13.15 18.75
C PHE A 58 6.48 12.09 17.78
N VAL A 59 7.66 11.52 18.08
CA VAL A 59 8.20 10.38 17.33
C VAL A 59 7.32 9.14 17.49
N LEU A 60 6.77 8.87 18.69
CA LEU A 60 5.92 7.72 18.97
C LEU A 60 4.62 7.77 18.14
N MET A 61 3.90 8.89 18.19
CA MET A 61 2.67 9.10 17.41
C MET A 61 2.95 9.00 15.90
N TYR A 62 4.08 9.54 15.44
CA TYR A 62 4.49 9.41 14.04
C TYR A 62 4.81 7.95 13.64
N TYR A 63 5.49 7.22 14.52
CA TYR A 63 5.86 5.81 14.29
C TYR A 63 4.61 4.92 14.21
N TYR A 64 3.62 5.14 15.08
CA TYR A 64 2.30 4.49 14.98
C TYR A 64 1.59 4.84 13.66
N GLY A 65 1.61 6.12 13.25
CA GLY A 65 1.05 6.54 11.95
C GLY A 65 1.71 5.85 10.76
N MET A 66 3.04 5.77 10.71
CA MET A 66 3.77 5.08 9.65
C MET A 66 3.56 3.56 9.69
N ALA A 67 3.45 2.95 10.87
CA ALA A 67 3.12 1.52 11.02
C ALA A 67 1.69 1.22 10.54
N PHE A 68 0.73 2.07 10.88
CA PHE A 68 -0.67 1.95 10.45
C PHE A 68 -0.81 2.09 8.92
N LEU A 69 -0.13 3.07 8.31
CA LEU A 69 -0.06 3.22 6.86
C LEU A 69 0.57 1.98 6.18
N LYS A 70 1.68 1.45 6.72
CA LYS A 70 2.29 0.20 6.22
C LYS A 70 1.28 -0.97 6.21
N ILE A 71 0.54 -1.13 7.31
CA ILE A 71 -0.46 -2.21 7.45
C ILE A 71 -1.63 -2.02 6.48
N ILE A 72 -2.20 -0.82 6.38
CA ILE A 72 -3.28 -0.52 5.42
C ILE A 72 -2.83 -0.80 3.98
N ILE A 73 -1.64 -0.31 3.59
CA ILE A 73 -1.12 -0.48 2.22
C ILE A 73 -0.92 -1.96 1.89
N PHE A 74 -0.36 -2.75 2.81
CA PHE A 74 -0.23 -4.20 2.61
C PHE A 74 -1.59 -4.89 2.48
N ILE A 75 -2.55 -4.61 3.38
CA ILE A 75 -3.85 -5.27 3.35
C ILE A 75 -4.67 -4.87 2.12
N PHE A 76 -4.80 -3.57 1.82
CA PHE A 76 -5.67 -3.10 0.74
C PHE A 76 -5.11 -3.31 -0.68
N PHE A 77 -3.80 -3.46 -0.87
CA PHE A 77 -3.22 -3.70 -2.20
C PHE A 77 -2.69 -5.12 -2.41
N LEU A 78 -1.97 -5.68 -1.44
CA LEU A 78 -1.34 -7.00 -1.64
C LEU A 78 -2.37 -8.14 -1.56
N MET A 79 -3.33 -8.07 -0.62
CA MET A 79 -4.35 -9.12 -0.46
C MET A 79 -5.24 -9.30 -1.70
N PRO A 80 -5.88 -8.26 -2.29
CA PRO A 80 -6.69 -8.44 -3.49
C PRO A 80 -5.85 -8.75 -4.74
N TYR A 81 -4.60 -8.27 -4.84
CA TYR A 81 -3.69 -8.64 -5.93
C TYR A 81 -3.38 -10.16 -5.90
N ILE A 82 -3.07 -10.70 -4.71
CA ILE A 82 -2.86 -12.15 -4.53
C ILE A 82 -4.14 -12.93 -4.86
N ALA A 83 -5.31 -12.48 -4.38
CA ALA A 83 -6.58 -13.14 -4.65
C ALA A 83 -6.87 -13.26 -6.16
N ILE A 84 -6.73 -12.17 -6.92
CA ILE A 84 -6.92 -12.18 -8.38
C ILE A 84 -5.91 -13.11 -9.06
N ARG A 85 -4.63 -13.04 -8.69
CA ARG A 85 -3.57 -13.88 -9.26
C ARG A 85 -3.77 -15.37 -8.99
N VAL A 86 -4.33 -15.75 -7.84
CA VAL A 86 -4.68 -17.13 -7.51
C VAL A 86 -5.87 -17.62 -8.37
N VAL A 87 -6.93 -16.83 -8.49
CA VAL A 87 -8.11 -17.16 -9.32
C VAL A 87 -7.73 -17.31 -10.80
N LEU A 88 -6.97 -16.35 -11.33
CA LEU A 88 -6.50 -16.37 -12.73
C LEU A 88 -5.56 -17.55 -13.00
N LYS A 89 -4.67 -17.90 -12.06
CA LYS A 89 -3.81 -19.08 -12.19
C LYS A 89 -4.62 -20.37 -12.18
N LYS A 90 -5.70 -20.47 -11.40
CA LYS A 90 -6.55 -21.66 -11.38
C LYS A 90 -7.21 -21.89 -12.75
N HIS A 91 -7.91 -20.88 -13.28
CA HIS A 91 -8.62 -21.02 -14.56
C HIS A 91 -7.72 -21.56 -15.69
N ARG A 92 -6.51 -21.01 -15.84
CA ARG A 92 -5.54 -21.48 -16.85
C ARG A 92 -5.14 -22.96 -16.70
N MET A 93 -5.20 -23.52 -15.49
CA MET A 93 -4.89 -24.94 -15.26
C MET A 93 -6.10 -25.85 -15.55
N ASP A 94 -7.31 -25.37 -15.24
CA ASP A 94 -8.55 -26.08 -15.60
C ASP A 94 -8.69 -26.17 -17.14
N ASP A 95 -8.35 -25.10 -17.87
CA ASP A 95 -8.31 -25.08 -19.35
C ASP A 95 -7.33 -26.13 -19.90
N LEU A 96 -6.08 -26.15 -19.40
CA LEU A 96 -5.01 -27.08 -19.83
C LEU A 96 -5.23 -28.56 -19.48
N GLN A 97 -6.30 -28.89 -18.75
CA GLN A 97 -6.69 -30.27 -18.42
C GLN A 97 -7.90 -30.75 -19.24
N THR A 98 -8.36 -29.95 -20.21
CA THR A 98 -9.52 -30.24 -21.07
C THR A 98 -9.14 -30.46 -22.55
N ASP A 99 -7.87 -30.26 -22.90
CA ASP A 99 -7.24 -30.57 -24.22
C ASP A 99 -6.50 -31.93 -24.21
#